data_AF-A0A521KS04-F1
#
_entry.id   AF-A0A521KS04-F1
#
_cell.length_a   1.000
_cell.length_b   1.000
_cell.length_c   1.000
_cell.angle_alpha   90.00
_cell.angle_beta   90.00
_cell.angle_gamma   90.00
#
_symmetry.space_group_name_H-M   'P 1'
#
loop_
_entity.id
_entity.type
_entity.pdbx_description
1 polymer ?
#
loop_
_entity_poly.entity_id
_entity_poly.type
_entity_poly.pdbx_seq_one_letter_code
_entity_poly.pdbx_strand_id
1 'polypeptide(L)'
;MFRLAYNTNGLAHHRVVDALRLVAELGYEGLSITPDVGQLDPYRLLATEVADVRSIARDLGLALSIETGARFLLDPAHKHRPN
;
A
#
# COMPACT_ATOMS: atom_id res chain seq x y z
N MET A 1 -15.12 -2.34 18.10
CA MET A 1 -15.57 -2.20 16.70
C MET A 1 -14.39 -2.52 15.79
N PHE A 2 -14.61 -3.23 14.69
CA PHE A 2 -13.55 -3.60 13.74
C PHE A 2 -13.52 -2.59 12.58
N ARG A 3 -12.33 -2.29 12.08
CA ARG A 3 -12.15 -1.48 10.86
C ARG A 3 -11.99 -2.40 9.66
N LEU A 4 -12.67 -2.09 8.57
CA LEU A 4 -12.45 -2.78 7.30
C LEU A 4 -11.33 -2.09 6.52
N ALA A 5 -10.33 -2.85 6.10
CA ALA A 5 -9.21 -2.36 5.31
C ALA A 5 -9.09 -3.11 3.99
N TYR A 6 -8.62 -2.42 2.95
CA TYR A 6 -8.32 -3.05 1.66
C TYR A 6 -6.82 -3.29 1.54
N ASN A 7 -6.42 -4.35 0.83
CA ASN A 7 -5.02 -4.67 0.61
C ASN A 7 -4.57 -4.21 -0.79
N THR A 8 -3.43 -3.55 -0.88
CA THR A 8 -2.98 -2.98 -2.14
C THR A 8 -2.58 -4.00 -3.22
N ASN A 9 -2.45 -5.29 -2.89
CA ASN A 9 -2.29 -6.37 -3.88
C ASN A 9 -3.48 -6.43 -4.86
N GLY A 10 -4.69 -6.06 -4.42
CA GLY A 10 -5.87 -5.92 -5.30
C GLY A 10 -5.86 -4.64 -6.15
N LEU A 11 -4.92 -3.72 -5.87
CA LEU A 11 -4.75 -2.43 -6.54
C LEU A 11 -3.32 -2.27 -7.09
N ALA A 12 -2.67 -3.37 -7.47
CA ALA A 12 -1.24 -3.42 -7.81
C ALA A 12 -0.78 -2.47 -8.94
N HIS A 13 -1.71 -1.96 -9.75
CA HIS A 13 -1.44 -1.04 -10.85
C HIS A 13 -1.86 0.41 -10.57
N HIS A 14 -2.29 0.71 -9.35
CA HIS A 14 -2.63 2.07 -8.92
C HIS A 14 -1.42 2.69 -8.20
N ARG A 15 -1.24 4.00 -8.38
CA ARG A 15 -0.36 4.78 -7.50
C ARG A 15 -0.93 4.71 -6.07
N VAL A 16 -0.06 4.70 -5.07
CA VAL A 16 -0.48 4.57 -3.65
C VAL A 16 -1.46 5.66 -3.22
N VAL A 17 -1.29 6.89 -3.71
CA VAL A 17 -2.21 8.01 -3.40
C VAL A 17 -3.58 7.81 -4.03
N ASP A 18 -3.64 7.29 -5.26
CA ASP A 18 -4.92 6.99 -5.94
C ASP A 18 -5.64 5.84 -5.23
N ALA A 19 -4.89 4.83 -4.76
CA ALA A 19 -5.43 3.73 -3.96
C ALA A 19 -6.05 4.23 -2.64
N LEU A 20 -5.39 5.15 -1.92
CA LEU A 20 -5.94 5.76 -0.69
C LEU A 20 -7.29 6.43 -0.95
N ARG A 21 -7.38 7.27 -1.99
CA ARG A 21 -8.61 7.99 -2.32
C ARG A 21 -9.74 7.04 -2.70
N LEU A 22 -9.43 6.05 -3.55
CA LEU A 22 -10.40 5.06 -3.99
C LEU A 22 -10.99 4.26 -2.83
N VAL A 23 -10.17 3.76 -1.91
CA VAL A 23 -10.69 2.94 -0.80
C VAL A 23 -11.49 3.77 0.20
N ALA A 24 -11.12 5.04 0.43
CA ALA A 24 -11.89 5.95 1.25
C ALA A 24 -13.27 6.24 0.64
N GLU A 25 -13.34 6.49 -0.68
CA GLU A 25 -14.60 6.69 -1.40
C GLU A 25 -15.51 5.45 -1.32
N LEU A 26 -14.93 4.25 -1.34
CA LEU A 26 -15.64 2.98 -1.18
C LEU A 26 -16.05 2.68 0.28
N GLY A 27 -15.70 3.53 1.25
CA GLY A 27 -16.07 3.39 2.66
C GLY A 27 -15.17 2.45 3.48
N TYR A 28 -13.99 2.08 2.98
CA TYR A 28 -13.00 1.40 3.79
C TYR A 28 -12.37 2.38 4.80
N GLU A 29 -11.99 1.85 5.96
CA GLU A 29 -11.40 2.60 7.07
C GLU A 29 -9.88 2.37 7.18
N GLY A 30 -9.30 1.62 6.25
CA GLY A 30 -7.86 1.43 6.20
C GLY A 30 -7.32 0.87 4.89
N LEU A 31 -6.00 0.97 4.74
CA LEU A 31 -5.24 0.43 3.63
C LEU A 31 -4.04 -0.37 4.17
N SER A 32 -4.00 -1.66 3.84
CA SER A 32 -2.82 -2.50 3.99
C SER A 32 -1.92 -2.30 2.77
N ILE A 33 -0.80 -1.61 2.97
CA ILE A 33 0.18 -1.33 1.92
C ILE A 33 1.17 -2.49 1.85
N THR A 34 1.31 -3.08 0.66
CA THR A 34 2.43 -3.95 0.31
C THR A 34 3.50 -3.10 -0.39
N PRO A 35 4.65 -2.80 0.23
CA PRO A 35 5.74 -2.13 -0.46
C PRO A 35 6.26 -2.99 -1.61
N ASP A 36 6.16 -2.48 -2.84
CA ASP A 36 6.55 -3.15 -4.09
C ASP A 36 6.97 -2.11 -5.12
N VAL A 37 7.47 -2.53 -6.28
CA VAL A 37 7.97 -1.66 -7.36
C VAL A 37 6.98 -0.55 -7.75
N GLY A 38 5.67 -0.83 -7.70
CA GLY A 38 4.61 0.13 -8.01
C GLY A 38 4.12 0.97 -6.82
N GLN A 39 4.45 0.58 -5.59
CA GLN A 39 3.89 1.15 -4.38
C GLN A 39 4.94 1.25 -3.29
N LEU A 40 5.46 2.46 -3.09
CA LEU A 40 6.51 2.74 -2.10
C LEU A 40 7.71 1.80 -2.23
N ASP A 41 8.27 1.71 -3.45
CA ASP A 41 9.40 0.82 -3.80
C ASP A 41 10.56 0.99 -2.80
N PRO A 42 10.83 -0.01 -1.94
CA PRO A 42 11.86 0.07 -0.91
C PRO A 42 13.27 0.39 -1.42
N TYR A 43 13.57 0.12 -2.70
CA TYR A 43 14.88 0.41 -3.30
C TYR A 43 15.00 1.82 -3.87
N ARG A 44 13.89 2.54 -4.04
CA ARG A 44 13.84 3.88 -4.64
C ARG A 44 13.05 4.90 -3.82
N LEU A 45 12.57 4.49 -2.65
CA LEU A 45 11.68 5.26 -1.80
C LEU A 45 12.33 6.54 -1.29
N LEU A 46 11.65 7.66 -1.48
CA LEU A 46 11.99 8.93 -0.85
C LEU A 46 11.22 9.11 0.46
N ALA A 47 11.87 9.69 1.47
CA ALA A 47 11.22 9.99 2.76
C ALA A 47 9.99 10.91 2.60
N THR A 48 10.01 11.79 1.59
CA THR A 48 8.89 12.66 1.25
C THR A 48 7.66 11.89 0.78
N GLU A 49 7.83 10.81 0.00
CA GLU A 49 6.70 9.98 -0.46
C GLU A 49 5.98 9.31 0.71
N VAL A 50 6.73 8.86 1.72
CA VAL A 50 6.16 8.29 2.96
C VAL A 50 5.42 9.35 3.76
N ALA A 51 5.98 10.56 3.86
CA ALA A 51 5.35 11.68 4.56
C ALA A 51 4.03 12.09 3.88
N ASP A 52 4.01 12.14 2.55
CA ASP A 52 2.82 12.46 1.76
C ASP A 52 1.73 11.40 1.95
N VAL A 53 2.07 10.11 1.85
CA VAL A 53 1.14 9.00 2.12
C VAL A 53 0.55 9.09 3.53
N ARG A 54 1.39 9.34 4.53
CA ARG A 54 0.93 9.51 5.92
C ARG A 54 -0.04 10.70 6.04
N SER A 55 0.29 11.83 5.43
CA SER A 55 -0.54 13.04 5.49
C SER A 55 -1.90 12.77 4.85
N ILE A 56 -1.92 12.24 3.64
CA ILE A 56 -3.15 11.97 2.89
C ILE A 56 -4.02 10.92 3.60
N ALA A 57 -3.42 9.84 4.11
CA ALA A 57 -4.17 8.83 4.85
C ALA A 57 -4.84 9.41 6.10
N ARG A 58 -4.12 10.27 6.86
CA ARG A 58 -4.69 10.96 8.02
C ARG A 58 -5.85 11.86 7.61
N ASP A 59 -5.71 12.62 6.53
CA ASP A 59 -6.73 13.56 6.06
C ASP A 59 -7.97 12.81 5.54
N LEU A 60 -7.81 11.59 5.03
CA LEU A 60 -8.90 10.67 4.63
C LEU A 60 -9.45 9.82 5.79
N GLY A 61 -8.87 9.91 7.00
CA GLY A 61 -9.28 9.09 8.14
C GLY A 61 -8.92 7.60 8.03
N LEU A 62 -7.98 7.23 7.15
CA LEU A 62 -7.57 5.85 6.91
C LEU A 62 -6.49 5.38 7.90
N ALA A 63 -6.70 4.20 8.47
CA ALA A 63 -5.63 3.46 9.16
C ALA A 63 -4.68 2.83 8.13
N LEU A 64 -3.37 2.80 8.43
CA LEU A 64 -2.38 2.15 7.58
C LEU A 64 -1.75 0.96 8.27
N SER A 65 -1.55 -0.12 7.52
CA SER A 65 -0.74 -1.28 7.87
C SER A 65 0.27 -1.56 6.76
N ILE A 66 1.36 -2.26 7.12
CA ILE A 66 2.34 -2.76 6.16
C ILE A 66 2.17 -4.27 6.06
N GLU A 67 2.24 -4.79 4.84
CA GLU A 67 2.27 -6.22 4.56
C GLU A 67 3.48 -6.60 3.71
N THR A 68 3.86 -7.87 3.77
CA THR A 68 5.05 -8.42 3.09
C THR A 68 4.67 -9.34 1.94
N GLY A 69 3.70 -8.93 1.12
CA GLY A 69 3.13 -9.73 0.03
C GLY A 69 3.74 -9.52 -1.36
N ALA A 70 4.80 -8.71 -1.48
CA ALA A 70 5.38 -8.33 -2.77
C ALA A 70 5.95 -9.55 -3.49
N ARG A 71 5.53 -9.74 -4.74
CA ARG A 71 5.77 -11.01 -5.45
C ARG A 71 7.19 -11.15 -5.95
N PHE A 72 7.80 -10.07 -6.42
CA PHE A 72 9.08 -10.09 -7.14
C PHE A 72 10.10 -9.10 -6.55
N LEU A 73 9.84 -8.58 -5.35
CA LEU A 73 10.67 -7.57 -4.71
C LEU A 73 12.09 -8.08 -4.39
N LEU A 74 12.22 -9.35 -4.01
CA LEU A 74 13.51 -9.95 -3.67
C LEU A 74 14.23 -10.53 -4.90
N ASP A 75 13.47 -11.06 -5.86
CA ASP A 75 13.97 -11.64 -7.10
C ASP A 75 13.00 -11.31 -8.24
N PRO A 76 13.44 -10.58 -9.29
CA PRO A 76 12.57 -10.20 -10.39
C PRO A 76 12.15 -11.39 -11.27
N ALA A 77 12.89 -12.51 -11.26
CA ALA A 77 12.61 -13.72 -12.03
C ALA A 77 11.79 -14.76 -11.25
N HIS A 78 11.88 -14.75 -9.92
CA HIS A 78 11.24 -15.76 -9.08
C HIS A 78 10.24 -15.15 -8.11
N LYS A 79 8.99 -15.62 -8.20
CA LYS A 79 7.93 -15.21 -7.30
C LYS A 79 8.21 -15.69 -5.87
N HIS A 80 8.25 -14.77 -4.91
CA HIS A 80 8.28 -15.08 -3.49
C HIS A 80 6.98 -15.80 -3.06
N ARG A 81 7.15 -16.86 -2.26
CA ARG A 81 6.07 -17.63 -1.65
C ARG A 81 6.57 -18.21 -0.32
N PRO A 82 5.67 -18.45 0.65
CA PRO A 82 6.00 -19.29 1.79
C PRO A 82 6.55 -20.63 1.28
N ASN A 83 7.60 -21.11 1.94
CA ASN A 83 8.20 -22.41 1.66
C ASN A 83 7.26 -23.54 2.07
#